data_AF-A0A941NC96-F1
#
_entry.id   AF-A0A941NC96-F1
#
_cell.length_a   1.000
_cell.length_b   1.000
_cell.length_c   1.000
_cell.angle_alpha   90.00
_cell.angle_beta   90.00
_cell.angle_gamma   90.00
#
_symmetry.space_group_name_H-M   'P 1'
#
loop_
_entity.id
_entity.type
_entity.pdbx_description
1 polymer ?
#
loop_
_entity_poly.entity_id
_entity_poly.type
_entity_poly.pdbx_seq_one_letter_code
_entity_poly.pdbx_strand_id
1 'polypeptide(L)'
;MAVLSEFSACEAESEAVSDPRERSCREFPPAARSLLVTMIESEIIPRLLLAHTDRTMRTTAASIANFGDAHAVAELFLVMDSADIVRRLQTVVDSGVTREQIYLQLLAPVARTLSIFWEEGRCSLDDVARGLYCVGQVLREMHMDHGASDPH
;
A
#
# COMPACT_ATOMS: atom_id res chain seq x y z
N MET A 1 60.93 18.42 -6.39
CA MET A 1 60.82 17.01 -5.99
C MET A 1 60.90 16.17 -7.26
N ALA A 2 62.07 15.57 -7.50
CA ALA A 2 62.29 14.63 -8.59
C ALA A 2 62.14 13.19 -8.06
N VAL A 3 61.57 12.37 -8.92
CA VAL A 3 61.42 10.90 -8.90
C VAL A 3 62.74 10.15 -8.65
N LEU A 4 62.62 8.92 -8.09
CA LEU A 4 63.10 7.62 -8.60
C LEU A 4 62.53 6.54 -7.64
N SER A 5 61.61 5.67 -8.07
CA SER A 5 61.81 4.29 -8.57
C SER A 5 62.33 3.35 -7.46
N GLU A 6 61.69 2.22 -7.14
CA GLU A 6 61.71 1.01 -7.98
C GLU A 6 60.71 -0.09 -7.55
N PHE A 7 60.22 -0.82 -8.55
CA PHE A 7 59.98 -2.27 -8.66
C PHE A 7 59.49 -3.09 -7.44
N SER A 8 58.37 -3.79 -7.61
CA SER A 8 58.36 -5.25 -7.46
C SER A 8 57.10 -5.87 -8.09
N ALA A 9 57.32 -6.77 -9.05
CA ALA A 9 56.30 -7.61 -9.66
C ALA A 9 55.94 -8.77 -8.71
N CYS A 10 54.67 -9.19 -8.71
CA CYS A 10 54.33 -10.58 -8.49
C CYS A 10 53.01 -10.88 -9.21
N GLU A 11 53.11 -11.70 -10.25
CA GLU A 11 52.02 -12.32 -10.96
C GLU A 11 51.19 -13.19 -10.01
N ALA A 12 49.87 -13.19 -10.21
CA ALA A 12 49.04 -14.33 -9.87
C ALA A 12 47.89 -14.35 -10.86
N GLU A 13 48.15 -15.00 -11.98
CA GLU A 13 47.14 -15.55 -12.87
C GLU A 13 46.26 -16.46 -12.01
N SER A 14 45.04 -16.01 -11.70
CA SER A 14 44.02 -16.86 -11.11
C SER A 14 42.88 -16.93 -12.10
N GLU A 15 42.99 -17.96 -12.93
CA GLU A 15 41.95 -18.49 -13.79
C GLU A 15 40.76 -18.91 -12.92
N ALA A 16 39.91 -17.94 -12.58
CA ALA A 16 38.64 -18.20 -11.92
C ALA A 16 37.67 -18.69 -12.99
N VAL A 17 37.64 -20.02 -13.10
CA VAL A 17 36.56 -20.84 -13.65
C VAL A 17 35.21 -20.10 -13.58
N SER A 18 34.71 -19.70 -14.75
CA SER A 18 33.38 -19.13 -14.91
C SER A 18 32.32 -20.14 -14.45
N ASP A 19 31.58 -19.81 -13.39
CA ASP A 19 30.38 -20.53 -12.98
C ASP A 19 29.24 -20.25 -13.99
N PRO A 20 28.68 -21.26 -14.69
CA PRO A 20 27.59 -21.06 -15.65
C PRO A 20 26.25 -20.74 -14.98
N ARG A 21 26.18 -20.64 -13.64
CA ARG A 21 24.95 -20.40 -12.89
C ARG A 21 24.69 -18.95 -12.50
N GLU A 22 25.58 -18.02 -12.85
CA GLU A 22 25.24 -16.59 -12.89
C GLU A 22 24.37 -16.30 -14.12
N ARG A 23 23.12 -16.77 -14.06
CA ARG A 23 22.05 -16.27 -14.92
C ARG A 23 21.80 -14.81 -14.55
N SER A 24 22.60 -13.94 -15.16
CA SER A 24 22.30 -12.58 -15.55
C SER A 24 21.05 -12.01 -14.87
N CYS A 25 21.24 -11.39 -13.72
CA CYS A 25 20.48 -10.18 -13.44
C CYS A 25 20.87 -9.20 -14.56
N ARG A 26 20.15 -9.24 -15.69
CA ARG A 26 20.21 -8.16 -16.67
C ARG A 26 19.75 -6.93 -15.92
N GLU A 27 20.71 -6.18 -15.41
CA GLU A 27 20.46 -4.89 -14.82
C GLU A 27 19.91 -4.03 -15.94
N PHE A 28 18.57 -3.88 -15.93
CA PHE A 28 17.91 -3.11 -16.96
C PHE A 28 18.47 -1.69 -16.91
N PRO A 29 18.91 -1.13 -18.05
CA PRO A 29 19.43 0.23 -18.06
C PRO A 29 18.40 1.16 -17.40
N PRO A 30 18.82 2.14 -16.59
CA PRO A 30 17.90 2.96 -15.79
C PRO A 30 16.80 3.60 -16.64
N ALA A 31 17.10 3.95 -17.90
CA ALA A 31 16.12 4.44 -18.87
C ALA A 31 15.01 3.43 -19.22
N ALA A 32 15.33 2.13 -19.34
CA ALA A 32 14.35 1.09 -19.59
C ALA A 32 13.46 0.81 -18.36
N ARG A 33 14.02 0.92 -17.14
CA ARG A 33 13.23 0.88 -15.90
C ARG A 33 12.27 2.05 -15.81
N SER A 34 12.72 3.27 -16.09
CA SER A 34 11.87 4.45 -16.08
C SER A 34 10.74 4.33 -17.11
N LEU A 35 11.05 3.87 -18.33
CA LEU A 35 10.03 3.67 -19.38
C LEU A 35 9.00 2.61 -18.98
N LEU A 36 9.44 1.51 -18.35
CA LEU A 36 8.54 0.49 -17.80
C LEU A 36 7.65 1.04 -16.69
N VAL A 37 8.21 1.81 -15.74
CA VAL A 37 7.43 2.43 -14.67
C VAL A 37 6.39 3.39 -15.26
N THR A 38 6.79 4.24 -16.21
CA THR A 38 5.86 5.16 -16.89
C THR A 38 4.76 4.42 -17.64
N MET A 39 5.05 3.33 -18.35
CA MET A 39 4.03 2.49 -19.01
C MET A 39 3.11 1.79 -18.01
N ILE A 40 3.67 1.30 -16.90
CA ILE A 40 2.88 0.67 -15.84
C ILE A 40 1.91 1.71 -15.25
N GLU A 41 2.39 2.92 -14.96
CA GLU A 41 1.58 4.00 -14.38
C GLU A 41 0.54 4.56 -15.36
N SER A 42 0.85 4.65 -16.65
CA SER A 42 -0.03 5.29 -17.62
C SER A 42 -1.04 4.35 -18.27
N GLU A 43 -0.75 3.05 -18.37
CA GLU A 43 -1.62 2.10 -19.05
C GLU A 43 -2.04 0.91 -18.20
N ILE A 44 -1.11 0.29 -17.48
CA ILE A 44 -1.38 -0.98 -16.79
C ILE A 44 -2.17 -0.76 -15.50
N ILE A 45 -1.71 0.13 -14.61
CA ILE A 45 -2.40 0.48 -13.35
C ILE A 45 -3.80 1.03 -13.65
N PRO A 46 -4.00 1.99 -14.59
CA PRO A 46 -5.34 2.48 -14.90
C PRO A 46 -6.29 1.40 -15.43
N ARG A 47 -5.81 0.48 -16.27
CA ARG A 47 -6.62 -0.63 -16.79
C ARG A 47 -7.02 -1.63 -15.72
N LEU A 48 -6.09 -1.94 -14.82
CA LEU A 48 -6.36 -2.80 -13.66
C LEU A 48 -7.35 -2.14 -12.71
N LEU A 49 -7.19 -0.83 -12.45
CA LEU A 49 -8.15 -0.05 -11.69
C LEU A 49 -9.54 -0.11 -12.33
N LEU A 50 -9.69 0.15 -13.63
CA LEU A 50 -10.99 0.10 -14.31
C LEU A 50 -11.65 -1.28 -14.24
N ALA A 51 -10.91 -2.34 -14.58
CA ALA A 51 -11.44 -3.70 -14.59
C ALA A 51 -11.85 -4.19 -13.19
N HIS A 52 -11.11 -3.78 -12.16
CA HIS A 52 -11.38 -4.16 -10.78
C HIS A 52 -12.44 -3.26 -10.11
N THR A 53 -12.54 -1.99 -10.49
CA THR A 53 -13.48 -1.03 -9.88
C THR A 53 -14.93 -1.44 -10.18
N ASP A 54 -15.31 -1.70 -11.44
CA ASP A 54 -16.73 -1.90 -11.78
C ASP A 54 -17.37 -3.15 -11.14
N ARG A 55 -16.67 -4.29 -11.17
CA ARG A 55 -17.21 -5.57 -10.67
C ARG A 55 -17.16 -5.66 -9.15
N THR A 56 -16.07 -5.21 -8.54
CA THR A 56 -15.89 -5.29 -7.09
C THR A 56 -16.78 -4.24 -6.41
N MET A 57 -16.81 -2.99 -6.88
CA MET A 57 -17.55 -1.89 -6.26
C MET A 57 -19.08 -2.12 -6.22
N ARG A 58 -19.66 -2.78 -7.23
CA ARG A 58 -21.12 -2.99 -7.29
C ARG A 58 -21.63 -4.10 -6.38
N THR A 59 -20.87 -5.17 -6.17
CA THR A 59 -21.23 -6.28 -5.27
C THR A 59 -21.00 -5.92 -3.80
N THR A 60 -20.04 -5.04 -3.54
CA THR A 60 -19.56 -4.69 -2.20
C THR A 60 -20.22 -3.46 -1.61
N ALA A 61 -20.60 -2.47 -2.43
CA ALA A 61 -21.34 -1.30 -1.98
C ALA A 61 -22.64 -1.69 -1.26
N ALA A 62 -23.32 -2.76 -1.69
CA ALA A 62 -24.51 -3.27 -1.02
C ALA A 62 -24.22 -3.90 0.36
N SER A 63 -23.04 -4.52 0.53
CA SER A 63 -22.66 -5.20 1.78
C SER A 63 -22.10 -4.21 2.82
N ILE A 64 -21.37 -3.19 2.35
CA ILE A 64 -20.74 -2.16 3.20
C ILE A 64 -21.69 -0.99 3.49
N ALA A 65 -22.73 -0.77 2.67
CA ALA A 65 -23.80 0.18 2.99
C ALA A 65 -24.44 -0.07 4.38
N ASN A 66 -24.39 -1.30 4.88
CA ASN A 66 -24.86 -1.64 6.21
C ASN A 66 -23.97 -1.10 7.35
N PHE A 67 -22.72 -0.74 7.07
CA PHE A 67 -21.81 -0.10 8.04
C PHE A 67 -22.14 1.38 8.26
N GLY A 68 -22.86 1.99 7.32
CA GLY A 68 -23.24 3.40 7.35
C GLY A 68 -22.65 4.19 6.19
N ASP A 69 -23.12 5.43 6.06
CA ASP A 69 -22.60 6.39 5.08
C ASP A 69 -21.12 6.71 5.35
N ALA A 70 -20.31 6.85 4.30
CA ALA A 70 -18.90 7.20 4.39
C ALA A 70 -18.68 8.51 5.17
N HIS A 71 -19.64 9.44 5.11
CA HIS A 71 -19.65 10.65 5.94
C HIS A 71 -19.74 10.35 7.44
N ALA A 72 -20.72 9.55 7.86
CA ALA A 72 -20.89 9.19 9.26
C ALA A 72 -19.69 8.41 9.78
N VAL A 73 -19.13 7.53 8.95
CA VAL A 73 -17.93 6.77 9.31
C VAL A 73 -16.71 7.69 9.40
N ALA A 74 -16.53 8.64 8.49
CA ALA A 74 -15.42 9.61 8.55
C ALA A 74 -15.48 10.44 9.84
N GLU A 75 -16.66 10.81 10.32
CA GLU A 75 -16.80 11.47 11.62
C GLU A 75 -16.34 10.58 12.79
N LEU A 76 -16.58 9.27 12.73
CA LEU A 76 -16.06 8.33 13.73
C LEU A 76 -14.53 8.32 13.76
N PHE A 77 -13.87 8.40 12.60
CA PHE A 77 -12.40 8.45 12.51
C PHE A 77 -11.77 9.72 13.10
N LEU A 78 -12.56 10.79 13.27
CA LEU A 78 -12.10 12.02 13.92
C LEU A 78 -12.18 11.95 15.45
N VAL A 79 -13.03 11.07 15.98
CA VAL A 79 -13.36 11.01 17.42
C VAL A 79 -12.81 9.74 18.09
N MET A 80 -12.79 8.63 17.38
CA MET A 80 -12.44 7.31 17.92
C MET A 80 -10.99 6.94 17.61
N ASP A 81 -10.41 6.12 18.49
CA ASP A 81 -9.10 5.52 18.27
C ASP A 81 -9.17 4.29 17.34
N SER A 82 -8.03 3.92 16.76
CA SER A 82 -7.93 2.83 15.79
C SER A 82 -8.48 1.52 16.35
N ALA A 83 -8.16 1.18 17.60
CA ALA A 83 -8.57 -0.07 18.24
C ALA A 83 -10.11 -0.20 18.33
N ASP A 84 -10.81 0.89 18.62
CA ASP A 84 -12.27 0.88 18.71
C ASP A 84 -12.92 0.72 17.33
N ILE A 85 -12.31 1.32 16.31
CA ILE A 85 -12.74 1.20 14.92
C ILE A 85 -12.49 -0.22 14.41
N VAL A 86 -11.31 -0.79 14.67
CA VAL A 86 -10.97 -2.18 14.34
C VAL A 86 -12.00 -3.13 14.94
N ARG A 87 -12.32 -2.98 16.22
CA ARG A 87 -13.34 -3.79 16.89
C ARG A 87 -14.72 -3.70 16.21
N ARG A 88 -15.12 -2.53 15.72
CA ARG A 88 -16.37 -2.38 14.94
C ARG A 88 -16.24 -3.07 13.57
N LEU A 89 -15.14 -2.89 12.86
CA LEU A 89 -14.90 -3.53 11.57
C LEU A 89 -14.84 -5.05 11.67
N GLN A 90 -14.35 -5.59 12.79
CA GLN A 90 -14.31 -7.03 13.01
C GLN A 90 -15.72 -7.64 12.98
N THR A 91 -16.72 -6.97 13.56
CA THR A 91 -18.11 -7.45 13.49
C THR A 91 -18.66 -7.54 12.06
N VAL A 92 -18.13 -6.72 11.15
CA VAL A 92 -18.46 -6.73 9.71
C VAL A 92 -17.72 -7.86 9.00
N VAL A 93 -16.46 -8.08 9.34
CA VAL A 93 -15.70 -9.23 8.83
C VAL A 93 -16.39 -10.54 9.22
N ASP A 94 -16.86 -10.64 10.47
CA ASP A 94 -17.59 -11.80 10.97
C ASP A 94 -18.93 -12.03 10.23
N SER A 95 -19.49 -10.99 9.59
CA SER A 95 -20.67 -11.09 8.73
C SER A 95 -20.39 -11.61 7.32
N GLY A 96 -19.14 -11.92 7.00
CA GLY A 96 -18.71 -12.51 5.72
C GLY A 96 -18.14 -11.50 4.70
N VAL A 97 -17.94 -10.24 5.10
CA VAL A 97 -17.28 -9.23 4.25
C VAL A 97 -15.78 -9.46 4.26
N THR A 98 -15.15 -9.52 3.09
CA THR A 98 -13.71 -9.70 3.02
C THR A 98 -12.97 -8.40 3.35
N ARG A 99 -11.77 -8.52 3.91
CA ARG A 99 -11.00 -7.34 4.35
C ARG A 99 -10.56 -6.46 3.18
N GLU A 100 -10.28 -7.03 2.01
CA GLU A 100 -10.06 -6.26 0.78
C GLU A 100 -11.25 -5.37 0.42
N GLN A 101 -12.48 -5.86 0.65
CA GLN A 101 -13.68 -5.04 0.42
C GLN A 101 -13.71 -3.88 1.40
N ILE A 102 -13.42 -4.11 2.69
CA ILE A 102 -13.33 -3.05 3.70
C ILE A 102 -12.30 -1.99 3.30
N TYR A 103 -11.11 -2.40 2.85
CA TYR A 103 -10.05 -1.47 2.48
C TYR A 103 -10.44 -0.58 1.29
N LEU A 104 -10.97 -1.18 0.22
CA LEU A 104 -11.26 -0.46 -1.01
C LEU A 104 -12.57 0.32 -0.99
N GLN A 105 -13.55 -0.15 -0.22
CA GLN A 105 -14.93 0.35 -0.30
C GLN A 105 -15.39 1.07 0.95
N LEU A 106 -14.60 1.02 2.04
CA LEU A 106 -14.86 1.80 3.23
C LEU A 106 -13.70 2.75 3.54
N LEU A 107 -12.48 2.23 3.71
CA LEU A 107 -11.36 3.05 4.15
C LEU A 107 -10.92 4.07 3.09
N ALA A 108 -10.88 3.67 1.81
CA ALA A 108 -10.58 4.59 0.72
C ALA A 108 -11.60 5.75 0.61
N PRO A 109 -12.93 5.52 0.58
CA PRO A 109 -13.89 6.62 0.59
C PRO A 109 -13.86 7.44 1.88
N VAL A 110 -13.64 6.83 3.05
CA VAL A 110 -13.48 7.56 4.32
C VAL A 110 -12.30 8.53 4.25
N ALA A 111 -11.14 8.10 3.75
CA ALA A 111 -9.97 8.97 3.60
C ALA A 111 -10.26 10.15 2.67
N ARG A 112 -11.01 9.92 1.57
CA ARG A 112 -11.45 10.99 0.67
C ARG A 112 -12.42 11.95 1.37
N THR A 113 -13.39 11.43 2.13
CA THR A 113 -14.36 12.25 2.86
C THR A 113 -13.69 13.09 3.95
N LEU A 114 -12.67 12.56 4.62
CA LEU A 114 -11.84 13.32 5.56
C LEU A 114 -11.16 14.52 4.89
N SER A 115 -10.62 14.34 3.67
CA SER A 115 -10.06 15.47 2.90
C SER A 115 -11.13 16.51 2.56
N ILE A 116 -12.33 16.08 2.15
CA ILE A 116 -13.45 16.98 1.85
C ILE A 116 -13.88 17.77 3.09
N PHE A 117 -13.95 17.14 4.27
CA PHE A 117 -14.28 17.82 5.53
C PHE A 117 -13.32 18.96 5.84
N TRP A 118 -12.04 18.75 5.57
CA TRP A 118 -11.05 19.80 5.75
C TRP A 118 -11.21 20.92 4.72
N GLU A 119 -11.42 20.59 3.44
CA GLU A 119 -11.66 21.56 2.37
C GLU A 119 -12.92 22.41 2.62
N GLU A 120 -13.96 21.82 3.19
CA GLU A 120 -15.21 22.50 3.60
C GLU A 120 -15.07 23.29 4.91
N GLY A 121 -13.90 23.24 5.58
CA GLY A 121 -13.67 23.92 6.85
C GLY A 121 -14.40 23.30 8.04
N ARG A 122 -14.84 22.04 7.92
CA ARG A 122 -15.55 21.30 8.98
C ARG A 122 -14.61 20.77 10.06
N CYS A 123 -13.34 20.55 9.75
CA CYS A 123 -12.32 20.09 10.69
C CYS A 123 -10.99 20.83 10.49
N SER A 124 -10.13 20.81 11.52
CA SER A 124 -8.80 21.42 11.45
C SER A 124 -7.80 20.51 10.73
N LEU A 125 -6.64 21.07 10.35
CA LEU A 125 -5.54 20.29 9.77
C LEU A 125 -5.08 19.18 10.74
N ASP A 126 -5.04 19.46 12.04
CA ASP A 126 -4.64 18.48 13.06
C ASP A 126 -5.64 17.33 13.16
N ASP A 127 -6.95 17.63 13.04
CA ASP A 127 -7.99 16.61 13.13
C ASP A 127 -8.01 15.72 11.88
N VAL A 128 -7.92 16.30 10.68
CA VAL A 128 -7.87 15.51 9.43
C VAL A 128 -6.59 14.67 9.36
N ALA A 129 -5.44 15.21 9.79
CA ALA A 129 -4.19 14.46 9.84
C ALA A 129 -4.28 13.26 10.81
N ARG A 130 -4.89 13.47 11.99
CA ARG A 130 -5.13 12.40 12.97
C ARG A 130 -6.09 11.33 12.40
N GLY A 131 -7.16 11.76 11.74
CA GLY A 131 -8.12 10.85 11.10
C GLY A 131 -7.46 9.98 10.02
N LEU A 132 -6.66 10.57 9.13
CA LEU A 132 -5.91 9.82 8.11
C LEU A 132 -4.86 8.89 8.71
N TYR A 133 -4.17 9.32 9.78
CA TYR A 133 -3.25 8.45 10.51
C TYR A 133 -3.98 7.24 11.10
N CYS A 134 -5.15 7.47 11.72
CA CYS A 134 -6.01 6.43 12.25
C CYS A 134 -6.45 5.44 11.15
N VAL A 135 -6.86 5.91 9.97
CA VAL A 135 -7.14 5.04 8.80
C VAL A 135 -5.95 4.13 8.47
N GLY A 136 -4.74 4.70 8.42
CA GLY A 136 -3.51 3.94 8.19
C GLY A 136 -3.20 2.93 9.30
N GLN A 137 -3.54 3.26 10.55
CA GLN A 137 -3.34 2.38 11.69
C GLN A 137 -4.33 1.21 11.69
N VAL A 138 -5.60 1.46 11.43
CA VAL A 138 -6.64 0.44 11.23
C VAL A 138 -6.23 -0.54 10.13
N LEU A 139 -5.71 -0.06 9.00
CA LEU A 139 -5.18 -0.92 7.92
C LEU A 139 -4.10 -1.88 8.41
N ARG A 140 -3.15 -1.37 9.21
CA ARG A 140 -2.06 -2.19 9.76
C ARG A 140 -2.55 -3.20 10.79
N GLU A 141 -3.37 -2.76 11.74
CA GLU A 141 -3.93 -3.63 12.79
C GLU A 141 -4.73 -4.78 12.17
N MET A 142 -5.63 -4.47 11.25
CA MET A 142 -6.41 -5.47 10.51
C MET A 142 -5.52 -6.41 9.69
N HIS A 143 -4.37 -5.96 9.18
CA HIS A 143 -3.40 -6.83 8.49
C HIS A 143 -2.67 -7.77 9.45
N MET A 144 -2.29 -7.32 10.65
CA MET A 144 -1.56 -8.13 11.62
C MET A 144 -2.43 -9.23 12.26
N ASP A 145 -3.75 -9.00 12.40
CA ASP A 145 -4.67 -9.97 13.00
C ASP A 145 -4.90 -11.25 12.18
N HIS A 146 -4.44 -11.33 10.93
CA HIS A 146 -4.51 -12.57 10.15
C HIS A 146 -3.44 -13.59 10.53
N GLY A 147 -2.31 -13.14 11.08
CA GLY A 147 -1.14 -14.00 11.35
C GLY A 147 -1.36 -15.00 12.49
N ALA A 148 -2.42 -14.83 13.29
CA ALA A 148 -2.71 -15.68 14.43
C ALA A 148 -3.76 -16.78 14.15
N SER A 149 -4.40 -16.78 12.97
CA SER A 149 -5.57 -17.63 12.72
C SER A 149 -5.42 -18.60 11.55
N ASP A 150 -4.19 -18.91 11.12
CA ASP A 150 -3.95 -19.98 10.15
C ASP A 150 -3.64 -21.31 10.87
N PRO A 151 -4.66 -22.17 11.01
CA PRO A 151 -4.46 -23.57 10.74
C PRO A 151 -5.57 -24.06 9.80
N HIS A 152 -5.34 -24.00 8.48
CA HIS A 152 -5.96 -24.99 7.60
C HIS A 152 -5.23 -25.26 6.28
#